data_AF-A0A8H5VLI9-F1
#
_entry.id   AF-A0A8H5VLI9-F1
#
_cell.length_a   1.000
_cell.length_b   1.000
_cell.length_c   1.000
_cell.angle_alpha   90.00
_cell.angle_beta   90.00
_cell.angle_gamma   90.00
#
_symmetry.space_group_name_H-M   'P 1'
#
loop_
_entity.id
_entity.type
_entity.pdbx_description
1 polymer ?
#
loop_
_entity_poly.entity_id
_entity_poly.type
_entity_poly.pdbx_seq_one_letter_code
_entity_poly.pdbx_strand_id
1 'polypeptide(L)'
;MDRMIDGRLELTNAIELEVEHRPTLILLGGTDINSCMFIYIPASVQRYCIEHNIRLSDADLEKVNQLNLHIQDIIHRERVYYIYGFPLQNCPHGRFIEPGKTVFVLRTLNGNSQSTMENVRGLLDRIEYLGRALLIDRQYICMGDTRGSSKNSLERAERKLTQKLYDLFDDNDFAAIVYGSSALQNNAILSNIDLMIFAHSAEPSKIQQVVSVFLSVMEGEGILIDFEIPLHRRLLVTFEFAGQAAESGPPLDEAGHVSRISSMPEYLSSDEMLRRLAFNVLTTPNKIIAATTGGTNRLKSLETTAARKLVTTIQHLGQSEVSTADEFVNLVMSDGGQEKGKHLGYKPRHGVLEKLRKIFHVVQNTPLE
;
A
#
# COMPACT_ATOMS: atom_id res chain seq x y z
N MET A 1 -45.36 -16.99 -13.46
CA MET A 1 -44.08 -16.31 -13.74
C MET A 1 -43.87 -15.22 -12.69
N ASP A 2 -44.89 -14.39 -12.43
CA ASP A 2 -44.89 -13.32 -11.42
C ASP A 2 -44.52 -13.80 -10.00
N ARG A 3 -45.16 -14.85 -9.47
CA ARG A 3 -44.79 -15.43 -8.14
C ARG A 3 -43.33 -15.88 -8.01
N MET A 4 -42.69 -16.26 -9.11
CA MET A 4 -41.26 -16.64 -9.10
C MET A 4 -40.34 -15.42 -9.13
N ILE A 5 -40.80 -14.30 -9.70
CA ILE A 5 -40.06 -13.03 -9.72
C ILE A 5 -40.15 -12.39 -8.34
N ASP A 6 -41.35 -12.35 -7.75
CA ASP A 6 -41.58 -11.82 -6.40
C ASP A 6 -40.74 -12.55 -5.35
N GLY A 7 -40.72 -13.89 -5.38
CA GLY A 7 -39.90 -14.68 -4.45
C GLY A 7 -38.38 -14.49 -4.61
N ARG A 8 -37.91 -14.12 -5.81
CA ARG A 8 -36.48 -13.79 -6.05
C ARG A 8 -36.11 -12.42 -5.51
N LEU A 9 -37.03 -11.46 -5.61
CA LEU A 9 -36.85 -10.12 -5.04
C LEU A 9 -36.92 -10.19 -3.51
N GLU A 10 -37.87 -10.94 -2.95
CA GLU A 10 -37.95 -11.21 -1.51
C GLU A 10 -36.67 -11.86 -0.97
N LEU A 11 -36.15 -12.88 -1.66
CA LEU A 11 -34.88 -13.48 -1.30
C LEU A 11 -33.73 -12.47 -1.37
N THR A 12 -33.69 -11.63 -2.41
CA THR A 12 -32.64 -10.61 -2.54
C THR A 12 -32.69 -9.59 -1.40
N ASN A 13 -33.88 -9.09 -1.06
CA ASN A 13 -34.08 -8.18 0.07
C ASN A 13 -33.64 -8.82 1.40
N ALA A 14 -33.94 -10.12 1.60
CA ALA A 14 -33.48 -10.85 2.78
C ALA A 14 -31.96 -11.00 2.83
N ILE A 15 -31.29 -11.14 1.68
CA ILE A 15 -29.82 -11.20 1.59
C ILE A 15 -29.22 -9.82 1.88
N GLU A 16 -29.76 -8.75 1.31
CA GLU A 16 -29.30 -7.39 1.58
C GLU A 16 -29.40 -7.07 3.07
N LEU A 17 -30.52 -7.42 3.69
CA LEU A 17 -30.72 -7.26 5.14
C LEU A 17 -29.68 -8.08 5.93
N GLU A 18 -29.45 -9.35 5.59
CA GLU A 18 -28.46 -10.20 6.26
C GLU A 18 -27.03 -9.63 6.11
N VAL A 19 -26.69 -9.04 4.96
CA VAL A 19 -25.41 -8.36 4.74
C VAL A 19 -25.28 -7.13 5.64
N GLU A 20 -26.32 -6.29 5.75
CA GLU A 20 -26.31 -5.10 6.62
C GLU A 20 -26.15 -5.44 8.11
N HIS A 21 -26.62 -6.61 8.54
CA HIS A 21 -26.47 -7.07 9.93
C HIS A 21 -25.06 -7.59 10.25
N ARG A 22 -24.22 -7.84 9.24
CA ARG A 22 -22.87 -8.39 9.43
C ARG A 22 -21.84 -7.26 9.56
N PRO A 23 -21.13 -7.14 10.69
CA PRO A 23 -20.24 -6.00 10.97
C PRO A 23 -18.96 -5.98 10.11
N THR A 24 -18.72 -7.00 9.28
CA THR A 24 -17.57 -7.07 8.37
C THR A 24 -17.96 -6.92 6.90
N LEU A 25 -19.25 -6.79 6.59
CA LEU A 25 -19.74 -6.64 5.21
C LEU A 25 -20.39 -5.27 5.05
N ILE A 26 -20.16 -4.65 3.90
CA ILE A 26 -20.78 -3.39 3.53
C ILE A 26 -21.59 -3.59 2.26
N LEU A 27 -22.89 -3.33 2.35
CA LEU A 27 -23.78 -3.31 1.19
C LEU A 27 -23.41 -2.14 0.26
N LEU A 28 -23.29 -2.42 -1.03
CA LEU A 28 -22.91 -1.45 -2.06
C LEU A 28 -24.10 -1.13 -2.95
N GLY A 29 -24.94 -0.23 -2.44
CA GLY A 29 -26.23 0.13 -3.03
C GLY A 29 -27.29 -0.95 -2.78
N GLY A 30 -28.54 -0.53 -2.55
CA GLY A 30 -29.69 -1.43 -2.61
C GLY A 30 -30.15 -1.53 -4.05
N THR A 31 -30.53 -2.72 -4.51
CA THR A 31 -31.00 -2.88 -5.89
C THR A 31 -32.36 -3.57 -5.97
N ASP A 32 -33.26 -3.02 -6.78
CA ASP A 32 -34.57 -3.63 -7.09
C ASP A 32 -34.47 -4.79 -8.11
N ILE A 33 -33.31 -5.43 -8.20
CA ILE A 33 -33.06 -6.56 -9.10
C ILE A 33 -32.65 -7.78 -8.29
N ASN A 34 -32.53 -8.94 -8.92
CA ASN A 34 -32.20 -10.20 -8.25
C ASN A 34 -30.71 -10.32 -7.87
N SER A 35 -30.12 -9.27 -7.31
CA SER A 35 -28.70 -9.21 -7.02
C SER A 35 -28.41 -8.43 -5.75
N CYS A 36 -27.46 -8.90 -4.96
CA CYS A 36 -26.90 -8.11 -3.86
C CYS A 36 -25.40 -7.93 -4.11
N MET A 37 -24.94 -6.67 -4.10
CA MET A 37 -23.54 -6.29 -4.20
C MET A 37 -23.03 -5.82 -2.85
N PHE A 38 -21.87 -6.31 -2.44
CA PHE A 38 -21.26 -5.95 -1.16
C PHE A 38 -19.75 -6.09 -1.22
N ILE A 39 -19.09 -5.66 -0.16
CA ILE A 39 -17.66 -5.79 0.03
C ILE A 39 -17.36 -6.27 1.45
N TYR A 40 -16.38 -7.17 1.59
CA TYR A 40 -15.81 -7.49 2.89
C TYR A 40 -14.80 -6.39 3.29
N ILE A 41 -15.05 -5.74 4.42
CA ILE A 41 -14.13 -4.81 5.08
C ILE A 41 -13.99 -5.26 6.54
N PRO A 42 -12.77 -5.47 7.06
CA PRO A 42 -12.59 -5.95 8.43
C PRO A 42 -13.30 -5.03 9.44
N ALA A 43 -14.02 -5.61 10.40
CA ALA A 43 -14.82 -4.82 11.37
C ALA A 43 -13.99 -3.80 12.16
N SER A 44 -12.74 -4.13 12.47
CA SER A 44 -11.79 -3.22 13.14
C SER A 44 -11.40 -2.03 12.26
N VAL A 45 -11.22 -2.22 10.95
CA VAL A 45 -11.02 -1.12 9.98
C VAL A 45 -12.26 -0.24 9.91
N GLN A 46 -13.45 -0.84 9.81
CA GLN A 46 -14.70 -0.09 9.78
C GLN A 46 -14.87 0.76 11.04
N ARG A 47 -14.60 0.17 12.22
CA ARG A 47 -14.65 0.86 13.51
C ARG A 47 -13.70 2.06 13.54
N TYR A 48 -12.46 1.88 13.09
CA TYR A 48 -11.48 2.98 13.04
C TYR A 48 -11.95 4.13 12.14
N CYS A 49 -12.45 3.84 10.94
CA CYS A 49 -13.02 4.85 10.05
C CYS A 49 -14.18 5.62 10.70
N ILE A 50 -15.05 4.93 11.43
CA ILE A 50 -16.19 5.54 12.14
C ILE A 50 -15.71 6.42 13.30
N GLU A 51 -14.83 5.90 14.16
CA GLU A 51 -14.31 6.60 15.35
C GLU A 51 -13.55 7.87 14.99
N HIS A 52 -12.77 7.84 13.91
CA HIS A 52 -11.95 8.97 13.46
C HIS A 52 -12.64 9.84 12.40
N ASN A 53 -13.86 9.48 11.99
CA ASN A 53 -14.61 10.15 10.92
C ASN A 53 -13.78 10.31 9.62
N ILE A 54 -13.09 9.24 9.23
CA ILE A 54 -12.29 9.17 7.99
C ILE A 54 -12.83 8.08 7.05
N ARG A 55 -12.42 8.14 5.79
CA ARG A 55 -12.66 7.10 4.78
C ARG A 55 -11.42 6.24 4.58
N LEU A 56 -11.56 5.12 3.88
CA LEU A 56 -10.41 4.30 3.50
C LEU A 56 -9.46 5.11 2.60
N SER A 57 -8.17 5.08 2.92
CA SER A 57 -7.14 5.60 2.02
C SER A 57 -7.04 4.76 0.75
N ASP A 58 -6.39 5.29 -0.30
CA ASP A 58 -6.10 4.51 -1.52
C ASP A 58 -5.35 3.21 -1.24
N ALA A 59 -4.44 3.24 -0.26
CA ALA A 59 -3.66 2.08 0.13
C ALA A 59 -4.50 1.05 0.91
N ASP A 60 -5.42 1.49 1.78
CA ASP A 60 -6.32 0.59 2.47
C ASP A 60 -7.31 -0.05 1.50
N LEU A 61 -7.85 0.73 0.57
CA LEU A 61 -8.77 0.23 -0.44
C LEU A 61 -8.09 -0.78 -1.38
N GLU A 62 -6.83 -0.55 -1.75
CA GLU A 62 -6.03 -1.54 -2.51
C GLU A 62 -5.94 -2.88 -1.76
N LYS A 63 -5.64 -2.86 -0.46
CA LYS A 63 -5.56 -4.07 0.38
C LYS A 63 -6.91 -4.76 0.53
N VAL A 64 -7.97 -3.99 0.76
CA VAL A 64 -9.35 -4.49 0.82
C VAL A 64 -9.76 -5.13 -0.52
N ASN A 65 -9.43 -4.51 -1.65
CA ASN A 65 -9.71 -5.07 -2.98
C ASN A 65 -8.99 -6.42 -3.19
N GLN A 66 -7.72 -6.50 -2.79
CA GLN A 66 -6.97 -7.75 -2.87
C GLN A 66 -7.52 -8.84 -1.95
N LEU A 67 -8.01 -8.48 -0.75
CA LEU A 67 -8.69 -9.43 0.14
C LEU A 67 -9.94 -9.99 -0.54
N ASN A 68 -10.80 -9.14 -1.11
CA ASN A 68 -12.04 -9.58 -1.76
C ASN A 68 -11.77 -10.45 -3.00
N LEU A 69 -10.77 -10.10 -3.80
CA LEU A 69 -10.30 -10.94 -4.91
C LEU A 69 -9.85 -12.33 -4.42
N HIS A 70 -9.01 -12.39 -3.38
CA HIS A 70 -8.52 -13.67 -2.85
C HIS A 70 -9.64 -14.51 -2.23
N ILE A 71 -10.62 -13.89 -1.56
CA ILE A 71 -11.82 -14.56 -1.05
C ILE A 71 -12.55 -15.24 -2.21
N GLN A 72 -12.79 -14.53 -3.31
CA GLN A 72 -13.44 -15.10 -4.50
C GLN A 72 -12.63 -16.27 -5.07
N ASP A 73 -11.31 -16.11 -5.24
CA ASP A 73 -10.44 -17.15 -5.80
C ASP A 73 -10.44 -18.42 -4.97
N ILE A 74 -10.51 -18.30 -3.63
CA ILE A 74 -10.59 -19.45 -2.75
C ILE A 74 -11.96 -20.11 -2.84
N ILE A 75 -13.05 -19.33 -2.81
CA ILE A 75 -14.42 -19.86 -2.96
C ILE A 75 -14.58 -20.63 -4.28
N HIS A 76 -14.05 -20.10 -5.39
CA HIS A 76 -14.08 -20.78 -6.69
C HIS A 76 -13.25 -22.06 -6.70
N ARG A 77 -12.10 -22.08 -6.03
CA ARG A 77 -11.25 -23.28 -5.89
C ARG A 77 -11.91 -24.36 -5.04
N GLU A 78 -12.64 -23.98 -4.00
CA GLU A 78 -13.36 -24.91 -3.12
C GLU A 78 -14.55 -25.57 -3.82
N ARG A 79 -15.15 -24.91 -4.82
CA ARG A 79 -16.30 -25.40 -5.60
C ARG A 79 -17.54 -25.75 -4.77
N VAL A 80 -17.61 -25.30 -3.52
CA VAL A 80 -18.77 -25.47 -2.62
C VAL A 80 -19.80 -24.37 -2.89
N TYR A 81 -19.33 -23.15 -3.08
CA TYR A 81 -20.16 -21.99 -3.41
C TYR A 81 -19.65 -21.32 -4.68
N TYR A 82 -20.49 -20.44 -5.23
CA TYR A 82 -20.10 -19.56 -6.33
C TYR A 82 -20.52 -18.14 -5.99
N ILE A 83 -19.58 -17.20 -6.13
CA ILE A 83 -19.82 -15.76 -5.99
C ILE A 83 -19.17 -15.04 -7.17
N TYR A 84 -19.87 -14.02 -7.69
CA TYR A 84 -19.30 -13.18 -8.73
C TYR A 84 -18.48 -12.06 -8.08
N GLY A 85 -17.35 -11.71 -8.68
CA GLY A 85 -16.45 -10.69 -8.16
C GLY A 85 -15.72 -10.01 -9.30
N PHE A 86 -15.67 -8.68 -9.24
CA PHE A 86 -15.14 -7.85 -10.32
C PHE A 86 -14.80 -6.43 -9.81
N PRO A 87 -13.85 -5.73 -10.46
CA PRO A 87 -13.60 -4.33 -10.18
C PRO A 87 -14.74 -3.46 -10.73
N LEU A 88 -15.33 -2.64 -9.87
CA LEU A 88 -16.34 -1.65 -10.22
C LEU A 88 -15.79 -0.25 -9.99
N GLN A 89 -15.74 0.55 -11.06
CA GLN A 89 -15.36 1.96 -10.98
C GLN A 89 -16.51 2.81 -10.45
N ASN A 90 -16.19 3.86 -9.71
CA ASN A 90 -17.17 4.82 -9.20
C ASN A 90 -18.27 4.15 -8.38
N CYS A 91 -17.88 3.30 -7.44
CA CYS A 91 -18.78 2.69 -6.46
C CYS A 91 -18.65 3.43 -5.11
N PRO A 92 -19.18 4.66 -4.96
CA PRO A 92 -19.06 5.39 -3.71
C PRO A 92 -19.89 4.71 -2.62
N HIS A 93 -19.34 4.66 -1.41
CA HIS A 93 -20.10 4.33 -0.21
C HIS A 93 -19.93 5.49 0.76
N GLY A 94 -21.03 6.16 1.11
CA GLY A 94 -21.03 7.46 1.80
C GLY A 94 -20.12 7.52 3.03
N ARG A 95 -19.94 6.39 3.72
CA ARG A 95 -19.08 6.26 4.91
C ARG A 95 -17.64 5.83 4.65
N PHE A 96 -17.36 4.95 3.68
CA PHE A 96 -16.06 4.24 3.61
C PHE A 96 -15.28 4.47 2.33
N ILE A 97 -15.95 4.75 1.21
CA ILE A 97 -15.33 4.79 -0.12
C ILE A 97 -15.64 6.13 -0.78
N GLU A 98 -14.58 6.84 -1.20
CA GLU A 98 -14.71 8.09 -1.92
C GLU A 98 -15.25 7.91 -3.36
N PRO A 99 -15.94 8.92 -3.92
CA PRO A 99 -16.23 8.96 -5.35
C PRO A 99 -14.95 8.84 -6.19
N GLY A 100 -15.05 8.26 -7.39
CA GLY A 100 -13.89 8.11 -8.28
C GLY A 100 -13.07 6.83 -8.07
N LYS A 101 -13.28 6.10 -6.96
CA LYS A 101 -12.45 4.94 -6.61
C LYS A 101 -12.97 3.65 -7.27
N THR A 102 -12.03 2.73 -7.54
CA THR A 102 -12.33 1.37 -7.99
C THR A 102 -12.39 0.43 -6.79
N VAL A 103 -13.46 -0.36 -6.73
CA VAL A 103 -13.72 -1.30 -5.65
C VAL A 103 -13.87 -2.70 -6.23
N PHE A 104 -13.20 -3.69 -5.69
CA PHE A 104 -13.43 -5.09 -6.05
C PHE A 104 -14.63 -5.60 -5.25
N VAL A 105 -15.79 -5.64 -5.90
CA VAL A 105 -17.06 -6.00 -5.26
C VAL A 105 -17.29 -7.50 -5.31
N LEU A 106 -18.00 -8.02 -4.32
CA LEU A 106 -18.58 -9.35 -4.33
C LEU A 106 -20.08 -9.23 -4.62
N ARG A 107 -20.61 -10.13 -5.43
CA ARG A 107 -21.98 -10.05 -5.94
C ARG A 107 -22.64 -11.43 -5.96
N THR A 108 -23.82 -11.50 -5.34
CA THR A 108 -24.74 -12.62 -5.50
C THR A 108 -25.71 -12.36 -6.66
N LEU A 109 -26.10 -13.42 -7.36
CA LEU A 109 -27.10 -13.42 -8.43
C LEU A 109 -28.15 -14.49 -8.12
N ASN A 110 -29.35 -14.05 -7.75
CA ASN A 110 -30.41 -14.92 -7.27
C ASN A 110 -31.28 -15.38 -8.43
N GLY A 111 -30.72 -16.28 -9.26
CA GLY A 111 -31.41 -16.87 -10.41
C GLY A 111 -31.99 -18.26 -10.13
N ASN A 112 -31.40 -19.01 -9.20
CA ASN A 112 -31.80 -20.38 -8.90
C ASN A 112 -32.97 -20.40 -7.90
N SER A 113 -34.09 -21.00 -8.28
CA SER A 113 -35.29 -21.10 -7.42
C SER A 113 -35.11 -22.08 -6.24
N GLN A 114 -34.03 -22.85 -6.21
CA GLN A 114 -33.68 -23.74 -5.09
C GLN A 114 -32.77 -23.06 -4.05
N SER A 115 -32.29 -21.85 -4.32
CA SER A 115 -31.46 -21.10 -3.36
C SER A 115 -32.29 -20.68 -2.15
N THR A 116 -31.74 -20.92 -0.96
CA THR A 116 -32.35 -20.54 0.31
C THR A 116 -31.46 -19.56 1.07
N MET A 117 -32.04 -18.85 2.05
CA MET A 117 -31.27 -18.01 2.96
C MET A 117 -30.23 -18.80 3.77
N GLU A 118 -30.45 -20.09 4.02
CA GLU A 118 -29.46 -20.95 4.67
C GLU A 118 -28.19 -21.10 3.80
N ASN A 119 -28.36 -21.32 2.49
CA ASN A 119 -27.22 -21.38 1.57
C ASN A 119 -26.45 -20.05 1.54
N VAL A 120 -27.18 -18.93 1.56
CA VAL A 120 -26.55 -17.61 1.53
C VAL A 120 -25.80 -17.33 2.82
N ARG A 121 -26.39 -17.64 3.99
CA ARG A 121 -25.69 -17.51 5.28
C ARG A 121 -24.41 -18.33 5.31
N GLY A 122 -24.44 -19.57 4.82
CA GLY A 122 -23.24 -20.41 4.72
C GLY A 122 -22.15 -19.81 3.83
N LEU A 123 -22.53 -19.18 2.70
CA LEU A 123 -21.59 -18.44 1.85
C LEU A 123 -21.02 -17.20 2.57
N LEU A 124 -21.86 -16.39 3.22
CA LEU A 124 -21.42 -15.21 3.94
C LEU A 124 -20.52 -15.56 5.13
N ASP A 125 -20.84 -16.62 5.88
CA ASP A 125 -20.00 -17.16 6.96
C ASP A 125 -18.63 -17.58 6.43
N ARG A 126 -18.59 -18.22 5.24
CA ARG A 126 -17.35 -18.60 4.58
C ARG A 126 -16.54 -17.38 4.16
N ILE A 127 -17.17 -16.35 3.61
CA ILE A 127 -16.53 -15.08 3.23
C ILE A 127 -15.90 -14.42 4.46
N GLU A 128 -16.64 -14.30 5.57
CA GLU A 128 -16.11 -13.69 6.79
C GLU A 128 -14.98 -14.52 7.40
N TYR A 129 -15.10 -15.85 7.39
CA TYR A 129 -14.01 -16.73 7.81
C TYR A 129 -12.75 -16.53 6.97
N LEU A 130 -12.88 -16.57 5.63
CA LEU A 130 -11.77 -16.38 4.71
C LEU A 130 -11.16 -14.99 4.84
N GLY A 131 -11.99 -13.95 4.99
CA GLY A 131 -11.53 -12.59 5.21
C GLY A 131 -10.70 -12.45 6.49
N ARG A 132 -11.11 -13.09 7.60
CA ARG A 132 -10.32 -13.16 8.84
C ARG A 132 -9.04 -13.96 8.67
N ALA A 133 -9.11 -15.13 8.03
CA ALA A 133 -7.95 -15.98 7.81
C ALA A 133 -6.91 -15.29 6.91
N LEU A 134 -7.34 -14.62 5.84
CA LEU A 134 -6.47 -13.89 4.92
C LEU A 134 -5.87 -12.63 5.55
N LEU A 135 -6.59 -11.95 6.44
CA LEU A 135 -6.00 -10.87 7.25
C LEU A 135 -4.84 -11.42 8.09
N ILE A 136 -5.04 -12.56 8.76
CA ILE A 136 -4.00 -13.19 9.60
C ILE A 136 -2.84 -13.71 8.75
N ASP A 137 -3.11 -14.34 7.61
CA ASP A 137 -2.11 -14.92 6.72
C ASP A 137 -1.26 -13.83 6.04
N ARG A 138 -1.90 -12.77 5.55
CA ARG A 138 -1.22 -11.54 5.09
C ARG A 138 -0.72 -10.67 6.23
N GLN A 139 -0.92 -11.15 7.45
CA GLN A 139 -0.61 -10.54 8.73
C GLN A 139 -1.33 -9.21 9.03
N TYR A 140 -2.03 -8.55 8.11
CA TYR A 140 -2.76 -7.27 8.29
C TYR A 140 -3.31 -6.98 9.71
N ILE A 141 -2.77 -5.94 10.37
CA ILE A 141 -3.22 -5.48 11.68
C ILE A 141 -4.05 -4.23 11.47
N CYS A 142 -5.25 -4.26 12.05
CA CYS A 142 -6.19 -3.17 11.97
C CYS A 142 -5.94 -2.22 13.15
N MET A 143 -5.70 -0.94 12.86
CA MET A 143 -5.59 0.07 13.92
C MET A 143 -6.88 0.12 14.74
N GLY A 144 -6.80 -0.01 16.08
CA GLY A 144 -7.95 0.13 17.00
C GLY A 144 -8.32 -1.09 17.85
N ASP A 145 -7.63 -2.23 17.74
CA ASP A 145 -7.96 -3.42 18.56
C ASP A 145 -7.39 -3.39 20.00
N THR A 146 -6.72 -2.31 20.41
CA THR A 146 -6.30 -2.13 21.81
C THR A 146 -7.30 -1.25 22.55
N ARG A 147 -8.05 -1.86 23.48
CA ARG A 147 -8.86 -1.15 24.47
C ARG A 147 -7.96 -0.21 25.28
N GLY A 148 -7.95 1.07 24.92
CA GLY A 148 -7.42 2.15 25.74
C GLY A 148 -6.24 2.90 25.12
N SER A 149 -6.36 4.23 25.13
CA SER A 149 -5.39 5.25 24.72
C SER A 149 -5.40 5.62 23.24
N SER A 150 -6.08 6.74 22.97
CA SER A 150 -6.24 7.52 21.75
C SER A 150 -4.94 8.16 21.20
N LYS A 151 -3.86 7.38 21.08
CA LYS A 151 -2.68 7.75 20.28
C LYS A 151 -2.35 6.60 19.34
N ASN A 152 -2.37 6.89 18.04
CA ASN A 152 -2.13 5.97 16.93
C ASN A 152 -0.95 5.01 17.23
N SER A 153 -1.15 3.69 17.11
CA SER A 153 -0.07 2.70 17.31
C SER A 153 1.15 3.00 16.43
N LEU A 154 0.92 3.51 15.21
CA LEU A 154 1.97 3.98 14.30
C LEU A 154 2.80 5.10 14.93
N GLU A 155 2.16 6.14 15.49
CA GLU A 155 2.86 7.25 16.15
C GLU A 155 3.63 6.79 17.39
N ARG A 156 3.10 5.83 18.14
CA ARG A 156 3.81 5.25 19.29
C ARG A 156 5.03 4.47 18.82
N ALA A 157 4.90 3.68 17.75
CA ALA A 157 6.00 2.95 17.16
C ALA A 157 7.06 3.89 16.58
N GLU A 158 6.67 4.91 15.81
CA GLU A 158 7.58 5.94 15.32
C GLU A 158 8.34 6.59 16.47
N ARG A 159 7.66 7.03 17.54
CA ARG A 159 8.31 7.64 18.72
C ARG A 159 9.27 6.68 19.42
N LYS A 160 8.88 5.41 19.58
CA LYS A 160 9.75 4.36 20.16
C LYS A 160 10.97 4.10 19.28
N LEU A 161 10.79 4.04 17.95
CA LEU A 161 11.88 3.93 16.99
C LEU A 161 12.80 5.14 17.10
N THR A 162 12.27 6.37 17.05
CA THR A 162 13.05 7.60 17.16
C THR A 162 13.97 7.57 18.37
N GLN A 163 13.43 7.27 19.56
CA GLN A 163 14.25 7.20 20.78
C GLN A 163 15.34 6.14 20.65
N LYS A 164 14.97 4.90 20.31
CA LYS A 164 15.94 3.78 20.24
C LYS A 164 16.99 3.98 19.16
N LEU A 165 16.68 4.70 18.08
CA LEU A 165 17.62 5.00 17.01
C LEU A 165 18.63 6.06 17.43
N TYR A 166 18.21 7.12 18.13
CA TYR A 166 19.16 8.06 18.72
C TYR A 166 20.10 7.36 19.71
N ASP A 167 19.57 6.47 20.56
CA ASP A 167 20.39 5.70 21.50
C ASP A 167 21.38 4.75 20.77
N LEU A 168 20.99 4.23 19.60
CA LEU A 168 21.77 3.24 18.84
C LEU A 168 22.87 3.86 17.97
N PHE A 169 22.62 5.05 17.41
CA PHE A 169 23.55 5.76 16.53
C PHE A 169 24.39 6.79 17.28
N ASP A 170 23.95 7.23 18.45
CA ASP A 170 24.65 8.19 19.31
C ASP A 170 25.03 9.46 18.52
N ASP A 171 26.29 9.91 18.58
CA ASP A 171 26.80 11.06 17.83
C ASP A 171 27.07 10.78 16.33
N ASN A 172 26.86 9.56 15.84
CA ASN A 172 27.13 9.25 14.43
C ASN A 172 26.02 9.80 13.53
N ASP A 173 26.42 10.38 12.40
CA ASP A 173 25.47 10.91 11.42
C ASP A 173 24.58 9.81 10.82
N PHE A 174 23.27 9.98 10.95
CA PHE A 174 22.26 9.10 10.36
C PHE A 174 20.97 9.86 9.99
N ALA A 175 20.17 9.26 9.11
CA ALA A 175 18.81 9.68 8.81
C ALA A 175 17.90 8.46 8.64
N ALA A 176 16.90 8.33 9.51
CA ALA A 176 15.88 7.29 9.49
C ALA A 176 14.58 7.83 8.92
N ILE A 177 14.10 7.18 7.86
CA ILE A 177 12.93 7.61 7.10
C ILE A 177 11.89 6.50 6.98
N VAL A 178 10.65 6.87 7.26
CA VAL A 178 9.48 6.06 6.92
C VAL A 178 9.08 6.42 5.49
N TYR A 179 8.83 5.42 4.67
CA TYR A 179 8.40 5.57 3.27
C TYR A 179 7.14 4.75 2.99
N GLY A 180 6.61 4.82 1.78
CA GLY A 180 5.42 4.04 1.41
C GLY A 180 4.12 4.60 1.98
N SER A 181 3.14 3.73 2.27
CA SER A 181 1.80 4.18 2.71
C SER A 181 1.79 4.82 4.09
N SER A 182 2.73 4.47 4.97
CA SER A 182 2.86 5.05 6.31
C SER A 182 3.52 6.43 6.33
N ALA A 183 4.10 6.89 5.21
CA ALA A 183 4.65 8.24 5.09
C ALA A 183 3.61 9.31 4.71
N LEU A 184 2.38 8.90 4.31
CA LEU A 184 1.33 9.81 3.87
C LEU A 184 0.49 10.31 5.06
N GLN A 185 0.06 11.57 5.03
CA GLN A 185 -0.67 12.23 6.15
C GLN A 185 -1.96 11.50 6.57
N ASN A 186 -2.62 10.81 5.64
CA ASN A 186 -3.75 9.93 5.92
C ASN A 186 -3.22 8.50 6.07
N ASN A 187 -2.63 8.22 7.24
CA ASN A 187 -2.04 6.93 7.58
C ASN A 187 -2.98 5.78 7.18
N ALA A 188 -2.47 4.85 6.37
CA ALA A 188 -3.25 3.68 6.00
C ALA A 188 -3.51 2.80 7.24
N ILE A 189 -4.78 2.50 7.49
CA ILE A 189 -5.29 1.74 8.63
C ILE A 189 -4.71 0.32 8.66
N LEU A 190 -4.42 -0.22 7.48
CA LEU A 190 -3.83 -1.54 7.28
C LEU A 190 -2.32 -1.47 7.00
N SER A 191 -1.65 -0.34 7.27
CA SER A 191 -0.24 -0.15 6.91
C SER A 191 0.76 -0.83 7.84
N ASN A 192 1.78 -1.41 7.21
CA ASN A 192 3.10 -1.65 7.76
C ASN A 192 3.90 -0.34 7.88
N ILE A 193 4.95 -0.34 8.70
CA ILE A 193 6.00 0.68 8.69
C ILE A 193 7.11 0.20 7.76
N ASP A 194 7.32 0.94 6.68
CA ASP A 194 8.47 0.72 5.81
C ASP A 194 9.57 1.71 6.20
N LEU A 195 10.65 1.20 6.78
CA LEU A 195 11.76 1.98 7.32
C LEU A 195 13.03 1.76 6.50
N MET A 196 13.74 2.83 6.21
CA MET A 196 15.11 2.80 5.73
C MET A 196 15.94 3.79 6.53
N ILE A 197 17.13 3.38 6.95
CA ILE A 197 18.06 4.21 7.71
C ILE A 197 19.31 4.38 6.86
N PHE A 198 19.68 5.63 6.61
CA PHE A 198 20.94 5.98 5.99
C PHE A 198 21.97 6.34 7.05
N ALA A 199 23.14 5.70 7.00
CA ALA A 199 24.25 5.95 7.93
C ALA A 199 25.60 5.86 7.21
N HIS A 200 26.70 6.15 7.92
CA HIS A 200 28.05 6.05 7.32
C HIS A 200 28.50 4.60 7.13
N SER A 201 28.16 3.70 8.06
CA SER A 201 28.51 2.29 8.00
C SER A 201 27.28 1.39 8.16
N ALA A 202 27.32 0.24 7.52
CA ALA A 202 26.32 -0.81 7.61
C ALA A 202 27.00 -2.14 7.97
N GLU A 203 27.73 -2.16 9.08
CA GLU A 203 28.41 -3.36 9.55
C GLU A 203 27.40 -4.42 10.01
N PRO A 204 27.70 -5.73 9.85
CA PRO A 204 26.77 -6.81 10.21
C PRO A 204 26.24 -6.72 11.64
N SER A 205 27.08 -6.33 12.60
CA SER A 205 26.69 -6.14 14.00
C SER A 205 25.65 -5.02 14.17
N LYS A 206 25.86 -3.88 13.51
CA LYS A 206 24.94 -2.73 13.55
C LYS A 206 23.62 -3.04 12.83
N ILE A 207 23.68 -3.75 11.70
CA ILE A 207 22.49 -4.25 10.99
C ILE A 207 21.65 -5.12 11.93
N GLN A 208 22.25 -6.08 12.62
CA GLN A 208 21.55 -6.95 13.56
C GLN A 208 20.89 -6.16 14.71
N GLN A 209 21.59 -5.16 15.25
CA GLN A 209 21.03 -4.28 16.28
C GLN A 209 19.81 -3.49 15.77
N VAL A 210 19.91 -2.90 14.57
CA VAL A 210 18.78 -2.18 13.94
C VAL A 210 17.60 -3.11 13.70
N VAL A 211 17.83 -4.31 13.16
CA VAL A 211 16.78 -5.31 12.93
C VAL A 211 16.11 -5.68 14.26
N SER A 212 16.88 -5.94 15.31
CA SER A 212 16.34 -6.29 16.63
C SER A 212 15.50 -5.16 17.23
N VAL A 213 15.98 -3.90 17.13
CA VAL A 213 15.22 -2.72 17.57
C VAL A 213 13.91 -2.60 16.80
N PHE A 214 13.95 -2.73 15.48
CA PHE A 214 12.77 -2.62 14.63
C PHE A 214 11.75 -3.71 14.97
N LEU A 215 12.15 -4.98 14.98
CA LEU A 215 11.29 -6.11 15.33
C LEU A 215 10.64 -5.91 16.71
N SER A 216 11.42 -5.55 17.73
CA SER A 216 10.92 -5.35 19.10
C SER A 216 9.87 -4.23 19.19
N VAL A 217 10.06 -3.12 18.47
CA VAL A 217 9.07 -2.03 18.48
C VAL A 217 7.81 -2.43 17.71
N MET A 218 7.95 -3.08 16.56
CA MET A 218 6.80 -3.53 15.76
C MET A 218 5.97 -4.55 16.53
N GLU A 219 6.61 -5.57 17.13
CA GLU A 219 5.95 -6.57 17.97
C GLU A 219 5.25 -5.93 19.17
N GLY A 220 5.95 -5.04 19.87
CA GLY A 220 5.41 -4.36 21.06
C GLY A 220 4.25 -3.39 20.79
N GLU A 221 4.05 -2.97 19.54
CA GLU A 221 2.94 -2.09 19.13
C GLU A 221 1.89 -2.82 18.28
N GLY A 222 2.08 -4.12 18.01
CA GLY A 222 1.25 -4.87 17.09
C GLY A 222 1.24 -4.21 15.70
N ILE A 223 2.42 -3.92 15.16
CA ILE A 223 2.58 -3.42 13.79
C ILE A 223 3.24 -4.51 12.95
N LEU A 224 2.82 -4.57 11.69
CA LEU A 224 3.34 -5.54 10.78
C LEU A 224 4.63 -5.18 10.12
N ILE A 225 5.28 -6.26 9.78
CA ILE A 225 6.57 -6.27 9.15
C ILE A 225 6.39 -6.99 7.83
N ASP A 226 6.64 -6.25 6.76
CA ASP A 226 6.76 -6.85 5.46
C ASP A 226 8.14 -7.53 5.36
N PHE A 227 8.13 -8.81 5.00
CA PHE A 227 9.32 -9.64 4.82
C PHE A 227 9.63 -9.91 3.34
N GLU A 228 8.91 -9.30 2.38
CA GLU A 228 9.18 -9.44 0.94
C GLU A 228 10.64 -9.13 0.62
N ILE A 229 11.14 -8.00 1.12
CA ILE A 229 12.56 -7.65 1.05
C ILE A 229 13.20 -7.89 2.43
N PRO A 230 14.27 -8.68 2.52
CA PRO A 230 14.88 -9.04 3.79
C PRO A 230 15.27 -7.81 4.63
N LEU A 231 14.85 -7.78 5.90
CA LEU A 231 15.10 -6.64 6.79
C LEU A 231 16.58 -6.27 6.93
N HIS A 232 17.44 -7.29 7.02
CA HIS A 232 18.89 -7.10 7.12
C HIS A 232 19.52 -6.48 5.87
N ARG A 233 18.81 -6.48 4.73
CA ARG A 233 19.21 -5.78 3.51
C ARG A 233 18.70 -4.35 3.46
N ARG A 234 17.44 -4.12 3.83
CA ARG A 234 16.76 -2.82 3.57
C ARG A 234 16.80 -1.81 4.71
N LEU A 235 16.92 -2.25 5.97
CA LEU A 235 16.74 -1.34 7.11
C LEU A 235 17.91 -0.37 7.28
N LEU A 236 19.14 -0.79 7.01
CA LEU A 236 20.34 0.04 7.18
C LEU A 236 21.16 0.03 5.88
N VAL A 237 21.25 1.20 5.25
CA VAL A 237 21.93 1.43 3.97
C VAL A 237 22.95 2.55 4.18
N THR A 238 24.11 2.47 3.53
CA THR A 238 25.10 3.54 3.66
C THR A 238 24.71 4.78 2.85
N PHE A 239 25.11 5.97 3.29
CA PHE A 239 24.99 7.18 2.49
C PHE A 239 25.72 7.05 1.14
N GLU A 240 26.83 6.33 1.10
CA GLU A 240 27.57 6.04 -0.12
C GLU A 240 26.75 5.22 -1.12
N PHE A 241 26.15 4.11 -0.66
CA PHE A 241 25.30 3.27 -1.50
C PHE A 241 24.06 4.04 -1.98
N ALA A 242 23.45 4.83 -1.10
CA ALA A 242 22.33 5.69 -1.47
C ALA A 242 22.74 6.77 -2.50
N GLY A 243 23.96 7.28 -2.41
CA GLY A 243 24.57 8.17 -3.42
C GLY A 243 24.68 7.50 -4.77
N GLN A 244 25.25 6.30 -4.82
CA GLN A 244 25.34 5.51 -6.05
C GLN A 244 23.95 5.25 -6.65
N ALA A 245 22.96 4.91 -5.82
CA ALA A 245 21.58 4.72 -6.26
C ALA A 245 20.96 6.01 -6.84
N ALA A 246 21.17 7.16 -6.17
CA ALA A 246 20.70 8.46 -6.60
C ALA A 246 21.28 8.88 -7.95
N GLU A 247 22.57 8.59 -8.19
CA GLU A 247 23.29 8.94 -9.41
C GLU A 247 23.02 7.98 -10.58
N SER A 248 22.95 6.67 -10.30
CA SER A 248 22.68 5.67 -11.33
C SER A 248 21.24 5.74 -11.81
N GLY A 249 20.32 6.11 -10.94
CA GLY A 249 18.89 6.08 -11.20
C GLY A 249 18.33 4.66 -11.16
N PRO A 250 17.13 4.45 -11.74
CA PRO A 250 16.51 3.13 -11.83
C PRO A 250 17.38 2.15 -12.64
N PRO A 251 17.47 0.86 -12.27
CA PRO A 251 18.13 -0.15 -13.08
C PRO A 251 17.51 -0.23 -14.48
N LEU A 252 18.37 -0.28 -15.51
CA LEU A 252 17.97 -0.40 -16.91
C LEU A 252 18.45 -1.74 -17.48
N ASP A 253 17.67 -2.31 -18.40
CA ASP A 253 18.04 -3.49 -19.18
C ASP A 253 19.00 -3.14 -20.33
N GLU A 254 19.46 -4.15 -21.07
CA GLU A 254 20.40 -3.97 -22.20
C GLU A 254 19.82 -3.07 -23.32
N ALA A 255 18.49 -2.98 -23.42
CA ALA A 255 17.81 -2.12 -24.38
C ALA A 255 17.60 -0.69 -23.84
N GLY A 256 18.06 -0.40 -22.63
CA GLY A 256 17.91 0.91 -21.98
C GLY A 256 16.53 1.13 -21.38
N HIS A 257 15.66 0.12 -21.32
CA HIS A 257 14.37 0.22 -20.66
C HIS A 257 14.51 -0.06 -19.16
N VAL A 258 13.54 0.37 -18.36
CA VAL A 258 13.59 0.11 -16.93
C VAL A 258 13.34 -1.36 -16.63
N SER A 259 14.28 -2.00 -15.92
CA SER A 259 14.19 -3.41 -15.54
C SER A 259 12.91 -3.71 -14.74
N ARG A 260 12.26 -4.83 -15.07
CA ARG A 260 11.07 -5.30 -14.34
C ARG A 260 11.46 -5.82 -12.95
N ILE A 261 10.64 -5.50 -11.95
CA ILE A 261 10.79 -6.06 -10.61
C ILE A 261 10.34 -7.51 -10.65
N SER A 262 11.26 -8.43 -10.36
CA SER A 262 10.98 -9.85 -10.21
C SER A 262 10.56 -10.18 -8.78
N SER A 263 9.54 -11.01 -8.61
CA SER A 263 9.12 -11.52 -7.29
C SER A 263 9.96 -12.70 -6.80
N MET A 264 11.04 -13.06 -7.52
CA MET A 264 11.92 -14.16 -7.14
C MET A 264 12.76 -13.78 -5.92
N PRO A 265 12.90 -14.66 -4.90
CA PRO A 265 13.65 -14.36 -3.67
C PRO A 265 15.09 -13.90 -3.90
N GLU A 266 15.75 -14.43 -4.93
CA GLU A 266 17.12 -14.06 -5.32
C GLU A 266 17.20 -12.60 -5.76
N TYR A 267 16.21 -12.15 -6.56
CA TYR A 267 16.12 -10.77 -7.01
C TYR A 267 15.78 -9.84 -5.84
N LEU A 268 14.80 -10.21 -5.02
CA LEU A 268 14.38 -9.42 -3.85
C LEU A 268 15.51 -9.24 -2.82
N SER A 269 16.49 -10.14 -2.83
CA SER A 269 17.69 -10.09 -1.98
C SER A 269 18.92 -9.45 -2.66
N SER A 270 18.78 -8.95 -3.89
CA SER A 270 19.90 -8.43 -4.69
C SER A 270 20.22 -6.96 -4.43
N ASP A 271 21.44 -6.54 -4.77
CA ASP A 271 21.85 -5.14 -4.71
C ASP A 271 21.13 -4.29 -5.75
N GLU A 272 20.68 -4.89 -6.87
CA GLU A 272 19.85 -4.22 -7.87
C GLU A 272 18.52 -3.77 -7.27
N MET A 273 17.83 -4.69 -6.57
CA MET A 273 16.58 -4.37 -5.88
C MET A 273 16.81 -3.36 -4.76
N LEU A 274 17.88 -3.48 -3.97
CA LEU A 274 18.19 -2.53 -2.91
C LEU A 274 18.47 -1.12 -3.45
N ARG A 275 19.23 -1.02 -4.56
CA ARG A 275 19.50 0.23 -5.25
C ARG A 275 18.20 0.87 -5.77
N ARG A 276 17.34 0.06 -6.38
CA ARG A 276 16.02 0.51 -6.84
C ARG A 276 15.16 1.00 -5.68
N LEU A 277 15.13 0.27 -4.57
CA LEU A 277 14.38 0.67 -3.38
C LEU A 277 14.91 1.99 -2.82
N ALA A 278 16.22 2.13 -2.62
CA ALA A 278 16.83 3.37 -2.13
C ALA A 278 16.50 4.57 -3.04
N PHE A 279 16.59 4.39 -4.36
CA PHE A 279 16.21 5.42 -5.32
C PHE A 279 14.73 5.81 -5.20
N ASN A 280 13.83 4.83 -5.10
CA ASN A 280 12.39 5.06 -4.94
C ASN A 280 12.08 5.76 -3.60
N VAL A 281 12.78 5.41 -2.53
CA VAL A 281 12.62 6.04 -1.22
C VAL A 281 12.97 7.53 -1.25
N LEU A 282 14.01 7.91 -1.99
CA LEU A 282 14.41 9.32 -2.17
C LEU A 282 13.41 10.12 -3.02
N THR A 283 12.73 9.47 -3.95
CA THR A 283 11.87 10.10 -4.97
C THR A 283 10.36 9.97 -4.67
N THR A 284 9.96 9.14 -3.71
CA THR A 284 8.57 9.00 -3.22
C THR A 284 8.34 9.72 -1.90
N PRO A 285 7.09 10.07 -1.55
CA PRO A 285 6.79 10.66 -0.24
C PRO A 285 7.42 9.85 0.88
N ASN A 286 8.22 10.51 1.70
CA ASN A 286 8.90 9.94 2.83
C ASN A 286 8.81 10.93 4.01
N LYS A 287 9.03 10.42 5.21
CA LYS A 287 8.97 11.17 6.47
C LYS A 287 10.19 10.82 7.30
N ILE A 288 10.99 11.82 7.65
CA ILE A 288 12.09 11.66 8.60
C ILE A 288 11.48 11.47 10.00
N ILE A 289 11.81 10.35 10.64
CA ILE A 289 11.40 10.06 12.03
C ILE A 289 12.52 10.29 13.04
N ALA A 290 13.78 10.18 12.61
CA ALA A 290 14.96 10.49 13.42
C ALA A 290 16.14 10.82 12.49
N ALA A 291 16.88 11.86 12.80
CA ALA A 291 18.11 12.19 12.07
C ALA A 291 19.00 13.13 12.89
N THR A 292 20.29 13.07 12.64
CA THR A 292 21.21 14.15 13.05
C THR A 292 21.11 15.32 12.05
N THR A 293 21.69 16.47 12.40
CA THR A 293 21.80 17.61 11.48
C THR A 293 22.60 17.23 10.23
N GLY A 294 23.74 16.55 10.39
CA GLY A 294 24.57 16.09 9.27
C GLY A 294 23.85 15.06 8.40
N GLY A 295 23.18 14.09 9.02
CA GLY A 295 22.37 13.10 8.30
C GLY A 295 21.21 13.73 7.51
N THR A 296 20.53 14.72 8.08
CA THR A 296 19.47 15.48 7.39
C THR A 296 20.01 16.21 6.15
N ASN A 297 21.16 16.86 6.26
CA ASN A 297 21.77 17.57 5.15
C ASN A 297 22.21 16.61 4.02
N ARG A 298 22.81 15.48 4.38
CA ARG A 298 23.18 14.42 3.42
C ARG A 298 21.96 13.84 2.71
N LEU A 299 20.89 13.54 3.45
CA LEU A 299 19.63 13.05 2.88
C LEU A 299 19.05 14.04 1.86
N LYS A 300 18.96 15.33 2.21
CA LYS A 300 18.47 16.37 1.27
C LYS A 300 19.32 16.46 -0.01
N SER A 301 20.64 16.31 0.11
CA SER A 301 21.53 16.25 -1.04
C SER A 301 21.21 15.04 -1.92
N LEU A 302 21.02 13.86 -1.32
CA LEU A 302 20.65 12.64 -2.04
C LEU A 302 19.29 12.75 -2.73
N GLU A 303 18.28 13.32 -2.06
CA GLU A 303 16.97 13.58 -2.65
C GLU A 303 17.07 14.51 -3.86
N THR A 304 17.93 15.54 -3.79
CA THR A 304 18.16 16.47 -4.90
C THR A 304 18.84 15.77 -6.09
N THR A 305 19.86 14.96 -5.83
CA THR A 305 20.54 14.17 -6.87
C THR A 305 19.58 13.18 -7.52
N ALA A 306 18.81 12.42 -6.73
CA ALA A 306 17.85 11.45 -7.24
C ALA A 306 16.72 12.11 -8.03
N ALA A 307 16.24 13.28 -7.59
CA ALA A 307 15.24 14.08 -8.29
C ALA A 307 15.73 14.51 -9.67
N ARG A 308 16.95 15.07 -9.76
CA ARG A 308 17.58 15.43 -11.05
C ARG A 308 17.72 14.21 -11.94
N LYS A 309 18.24 13.11 -11.40
CA LYS A 309 18.43 11.88 -12.15
C LYS A 309 17.11 11.32 -12.70
N LEU A 310 16.04 11.32 -11.90
CA LEU A 310 14.72 10.88 -12.35
C LEU A 310 14.23 11.70 -13.55
N VAL A 311 14.32 13.02 -13.49
CA VAL A 311 13.92 13.90 -14.60
C VAL A 311 14.73 13.60 -15.86
N THR A 312 16.06 13.51 -15.75
CA THR A 312 16.93 13.23 -16.90
C THR A 312 16.68 11.83 -17.48
N THR A 313 16.49 10.81 -16.65
CA THR A 313 16.18 9.46 -17.10
C THR A 313 14.84 9.43 -17.87
N ILE A 314 13.82 10.14 -17.38
CA ILE A 314 12.51 10.20 -18.06
C ILE A 314 12.59 10.94 -19.39
N GLN A 315 13.34 12.05 -19.45
CA GLN A 315 13.58 12.77 -20.71
C GLN A 315 14.29 11.89 -21.74
N HIS A 316 15.26 11.09 -21.31
CA HIS A 316 15.96 10.14 -22.18
C HIS A 316 15.02 9.03 -22.70
N LEU A 317 14.21 8.43 -21.80
CA LEU A 317 13.27 7.37 -22.15
C LEU A 317 12.12 7.85 -23.05
N GLY A 318 11.63 9.07 -22.83
CA GLY A 318 10.53 9.66 -23.60
C GLY A 318 10.88 10.07 -25.03
N GLN A 319 12.16 10.02 -25.41
CA GLN A 319 12.69 10.47 -26.72
C GLN A 319 12.22 11.87 -27.15
N SER A 320 11.77 12.70 -26.20
CA SER A 320 11.17 14.01 -26.41
C SER A 320 11.40 14.90 -25.20
N GLU A 321 11.45 16.21 -25.42
CA GLU A 321 11.52 17.18 -24.34
C GLU A 321 10.22 17.16 -23.53
N VAL A 322 10.35 16.85 -22.25
CA VAL A 322 9.23 16.90 -21.30
C VAL A 322 9.06 18.33 -20.83
N SER A 323 7.98 18.97 -21.26
CA SER A 323 7.75 20.41 -21.07
C SER A 323 6.88 20.73 -19.86
N THR A 324 6.02 19.79 -19.45
CA THR A 324 5.09 19.98 -18.33
C THR A 324 5.25 18.93 -17.23
N ALA A 325 4.83 19.30 -16.01
CA ALA A 325 4.84 18.38 -14.88
C ALA A 325 3.87 17.19 -15.07
N ASP A 326 2.75 17.40 -15.79
CA ASP A 326 1.80 16.32 -16.08
C ASP A 326 2.31 15.38 -17.17
N GLU A 327 3.02 15.87 -18.20
CA GLU A 327 3.75 15.02 -19.15
C GLU A 327 4.80 14.16 -18.42
N PHE A 328 5.57 14.78 -17.52
CA PHE A 328 6.55 14.08 -16.70
C PHE A 328 5.90 12.97 -15.86
N VAL A 329 4.83 13.29 -15.13
CA VAL A 329 4.11 12.32 -14.30
C VAL A 329 3.53 11.19 -15.17
N ASN A 330 2.95 11.52 -16.31
CA ASN A 330 2.42 10.52 -17.23
C ASN A 330 3.52 9.60 -17.73
N LEU A 331 4.68 10.11 -18.11
CA LEU A 331 5.82 9.28 -18.54
C LEU A 331 6.36 8.40 -17.43
N VAL A 332 6.50 8.93 -16.21
CA VAL A 332 6.91 8.17 -15.01
C VAL A 332 5.93 7.04 -14.69
N MET A 333 4.63 7.26 -14.93
CA MET A 333 3.56 6.31 -14.66
C MET A 333 3.25 5.38 -15.84
N SER A 334 3.65 5.75 -17.06
CA SER A 334 3.39 5.00 -18.28
C SER A 334 4.41 3.89 -18.47
N ASP A 335 3.94 2.73 -18.93
CA ASP A 335 4.77 1.55 -19.18
C ASP A 335 5.26 1.44 -20.62
N GLY A 336 5.66 2.55 -21.26
CA GLY A 336 6.18 2.51 -22.63
C GLY A 336 5.27 1.75 -23.64
N GLY A 337 3.97 1.59 -23.34
CA GLY A 337 3.02 0.85 -24.17
C GLY A 337 2.43 -0.47 -23.62
N GLN A 338 2.78 -1.00 -22.42
CA GLN A 338 2.12 -2.22 -21.88
C GLN A 338 1.80 -2.18 -20.37
N GLU A 339 0.50 -2.14 -20.02
CA GLU A 339 -0.10 -2.35 -18.67
C GLU A 339 0.41 -1.54 -17.45
N LYS A 340 -0.10 -0.30 -17.31
CA LYS A 340 -0.21 0.53 -16.08
C LYS A 340 0.65 0.14 -14.85
N GLY A 341 1.74 0.89 -14.65
CA GLY A 341 2.43 1.15 -13.36
C GLY A 341 3.66 0.30 -13.01
N LYS A 342 4.27 -0.44 -13.95
CA LYS A 342 5.31 -1.44 -13.62
C LYS A 342 6.76 -1.04 -13.94
N HIS A 343 7.03 -0.01 -14.75
CA HIS A 343 8.41 0.31 -15.13
C HIS A 343 9.21 0.90 -13.98
N LEU A 344 8.73 1.95 -13.31
CA LEU A 344 9.45 2.56 -12.18
C LEU A 344 8.96 2.10 -10.79
N GLY A 345 7.84 1.37 -10.76
CA GLY A 345 7.24 0.86 -9.53
C GLY A 345 6.51 1.91 -8.70
N TYR A 346 6.27 3.12 -9.24
CA TYR A 346 5.44 4.13 -8.58
C TYR A 346 3.96 3.76 -8.69
N LYS A 347 3.26 3.83 -7.56
CA LYS A 347 1.80 3.69 -7.53
C LYS A 347 1.14 5.05 -7.78
N PRO A 348 0.05 5.14 -8.55
CA PRO A 348 -0.63 6.40 -8.89
C PRO A 348 -1.48 6.93 -7.71
N ARG A 349 -0.85 7.07 -6.53
CA ARG A 349 -1.45 7.61 -5.31
C ARG A 349 -1.31 9.12 -5.32
N HIS A 350 -2.31 9.84 -4.81
CA HIS A 350 -2.33 11.31 -4.83
C HIS A 350 -1.01 11.94 -4.34
N GLY A 351 -0.53 11.57 -3.15
CA GLY A 351 0.73 12.12 -2.62
C GLY A 351 1.98 11.78 -3.44
N VAL A 352 2.00 10.64 -4.14
CA VAL A 352 3.11 10.29 -5.05
C VAL A 352 3.08 11.22 -6.27
N LEU A 353 1.90 11.43 -6.86
CA LEU A 353 1.71 12.33 -7.99
C LEU A 353 2.12 13.77 -7.63
N GLU A 354 1.74 14.25 -6.45
CA GLU A 354 2.15 15.58 -5.96
C GLU A 354 3.67 15.70 -5.79
N LYS A 355 4.33 14.71 -5.16
CA LYS A 355 5.79 14.74 -5.01
C LYS A 355 6.50 14.73 -6.38
N LEU A 356 6.02 13.94 -7.34
CA LEU A 356 6.59 13.89 -8.68
C LEU A 356 6.46 15.23 -9.42
N ARG A 357 5.29 15.89 -9.34
CA ARG A 357 5.14 17.26 -9.89
C ARG A 357 6.09 18.24 -9.23
N LYS A 358 6.23 18.17 -7.91
CA LYS A 358 7.16 19.01 -7.15
C LYS A 358 8.61 18.78 -7.57
N ILE A 359 9.02 17.52 -7.74
CA ILE A 359 10.36 17.15 -8.25
C ILE A 359 10.62 17.84 -9.59
N PHE A 360 9.70 17.72 -10.55
CA PHE A 360 9.85 18.32 -11.87
C PHE A 360 10.03 19.84 -11.78
N HIS A 361 9.16 20.54 -11.03
CA HIS A 361 9.26 21.99 -10.87
C HIS A 361 10.56 22.43 -10.18
N VAL A 362 11.01 21.71 -9.16
CA VAL A 362 12.27 22.04 -8.45
C VAL A 362 13.46 21.89 -9.40
N VAL A 363 13.52 20.79 -10.16
CA VAL A 363 14.64 20.53 -11.09
C VAL A 363 14.66 21.57 -12.21
N GLN A 364 13.51 21.92 -12.79
CA GLN A 364 13.44 22.94 -13.86
C GLN A 364 13.83 24.35 -13.39
N ASN A 365 13.55 24.69 -12.13
CA ASN A 365 13.86 26.00 -11.57
C ASN A 365 15.26 26.10 -10.93
N THR A 366 16.04 25.03 -10.91
CA THR A 366 17.40 25.02 -10.35
C THR A 366 18.40 24.87 -11.49
N PRO A 367 19.14 25.92 -11.86
CA PRO A 367 20.17 25.84 -12.89
C PRO A 367 21.19 24.74 -12.55
N LEU A 368 21.67 24.04 -13.58
CA LEU A 368 22.86 23.19 -13.46
C LEU A 368 24.06 24.09 -13.19
N GLU A 369 24.67 23.96 -12.02
CA GLU A 369 25.98 24.55 -11.71
C GLU A 369 27.10 23.84 -12.48
#